data_AF-A0A2W4MSA2-F1
#
_entry.id   AF-A0A2W4MSA2-F1
#
_cell.length_a   1.000
_cell.length_b   1.000
_cell.length_c   1.000
_cell.angle_alpha   90.00
_cell.angle_beta   90.00
_cell.angle_gamma   90.00
#
_symmetry.space_group_name_H-M   'P 1'
#
loop_
_entity.id
_entity.type
_entity.pdbx_description
1 polymer ?
#
loop_
_entity_poly.entity_id
_entity_poly.type
_entity_poly.pdbx_seq_one_letter_code
_entity_poly.pdbx_strand_id
1 'polypeptide(L)'
;MDVVTLSRIQFALTVGFHFIFVPLTIGLVPLVAILETLYVRTQDPKYKRLARFWGKLFAINFVLGVVTGVTMEFQFGTNWSRYAEFMGDIFGSPLAFEALTAFFLESTFLGIWLFGWKKLSPKMQAFAAWMVALGTHLSAVWIIVANGFMQNPVGYVLRNNRAEMVDFLAVLTNPYAWHMYVHTILASYCVGAFFVLGVSAYHLLRRQHLDLMRTSFKAGLALALVGTIGVAVSGHFNGQLVAAKQPTKFAAMEALWETQSGG
;
A
#
# COMPACT_ATOMS: atom_id res chain seq x y z
N MET A 1 15.44 -9.56 27.98
CA MET A 1 15.22 -8.50 26.97
C MET A 1 14.74 -7.28 27.70
N ASP A 2 15.26 -6.10 27.37
CA ASP A 2 14.81 -4.84 27.94
C ASP A 2 13.51 -4.36 27.27
N VAL A 3 12.88 -3.33 27.86
CA VAL A 3 11.60 -2.79 27.37
C VAL A 3 11.72 -2.31 25.93
N VAL A 4 12.82 -1.63 25.57
CA VAL A 4 13.03 -1.11 24.22
C VAL A 4 13.06 -2.25 23.19
N THR A 5 13.77 -3.34 23.47
CA THR A 5 13.79 -4.51 22.57
C THR A 5 12.41 -5.15 22.43
N LEU A 6 11.68 -5.32 23.54
CA LEU A 6 10.32 -5.87 23.51
C LEU A 6 9.36 -4.99 22.69
N SER A 7 9.41 -3.67 22.86
CA SER A 7 8.61 -2.73 22.07
C SER A 7 8.94 -2.79 20.58
N ARG A 8 10.22 -2.95 20.21
CA ARG A 8 10.65 -3.16 18.82
C ARG A 8 10.13 -4.46 18.24
N ILE A 9 10.23 -5.56 18.98
CA ILE A 9 9.72 -6.88 18.54
C ILE A 9 8.20 -6.81 18.35
N GLN A 10 7.48 -6.23 19.31
CA GLN A 10 6.03 -6.08 19.22
C GLN A 10 5.62 -5.27 17.99
N PHE A 11 6.24 -4.11 17.78
CA PHE A 11 5.95 -3.28 16.61
C PHE A 11 6.32 -3.98 15.30
N ALA A 12 7.47 -4.67 15.25
CA ALA A 12 7.92 -5.45 14.09
C ALA A 12 6.92 -6.57 13.72
N LEU A 13 6.39 -7.28 14.71
CA LEU A 13 5.35 -8.29 14.49
C LEU A 13 4.06 -7.64 13.96
N THR A 14 3.60 -6.56 14.59
CA THR A 14 2.35 -5.89 14.18
C THR A 14 2.43 -5.32 12.77
N VAL A 15 3.48 -4.56 12.44
CA VAL A 15 3.67 -4.02 11.09
C VAL A 15 3.92 -5.14 10.07
N GLY A 16 4.67 -6.17 10.44
CA GLY A 16 4.93 -7.33 9.59
C GLY A 16 3.63 -8.07 9.22
N PHE A 17 2.77 -8.35 10.20
CA PHE A 17 1.45 -8.95 9.96
C PHE A 17 0.54 -8.04 9.14
N HIS A 18 0.49 -6.74 9.47
CA HIS A 18 -0.32 -5.78 8.74
C HIS A 18 0.07 -5.74 7.25
N PHE A 19 1.39 -5.70 6.98
CA PHE A 19 1.93 -5.60 5.63
C PHE A 19 1.83 -6.91 4.81
N ILE A 20 1.32 -8.00 5.37
CA ILE A 20 0.90 -9.17 4.57
C ILE A 20 -0.37 -8.82 3.78
N PHE A 21 -1.28 -8.06 4.39
CA PHE A 21 -2.59 -7.75 3.81
C PHE A 21 -2.55 -6.52 2.90
N VAL A 22 -1.83 -5.47 3.29
CA VAL A 22 -1.74 -4.20 2.55
C VAL A 22 -1.40 -4.35 1.06
N PRO A 23 -0.29 -5.00 0.66
CA PRO A 23 0.11 -5.07 -0.75
C PRO A 23 -0.89 -5.87 -1.58
N LEU A 24 -1.53 -6.89 -1.00
CA LEU A 24 -2.57 -7.65 -1.70
C LEU A 24 -3.83 -6.81 -1.92
N THR A 25 -4.22 -5.98 -0.94
CA THR A 25 -5.32 -5.01 -1.07
C THR A 25 -5.05 -4.02 -2.21
N ILE A 26 -3.88 -3.36 -2.19
CA ILE A 26 -3.46 -2.41 -3.22
C ILE A 26 -3.36 -3.08 -4.60
N GLY A 27 -2.86 -4.31 -4.67
CA GLY A 27 -2.71 -5.05 -5.91
C GLY A 27 -4.02 -5.57 -6.52
N LEU A 28 -5.00 -5.94 -5.69
CA LEU A 28 -6.28 -6.49 -6.17
C LEU A 28 -7.31 -5.42 -6.52
N VAL A 29 -7.32 -4.29 -5.80
CA VAL A 29 -8.38 -3.28 -5.98
C VAL A 29 -8.48 -2.72 -7.40
N PRO A 30 -7.38 -2.45 -8.14
CA PRO A 30 -7.47 -1.99 -9.53
C PRO A 30 -8.02 -3.09 -10.44
N LEU A 31 -7.67 -4.37 -10.21
CA LEU A 31 -8.21 -5.48 -10.98
C LEU A 31 -9.73 -5.57 -10.83
N VAL A 32 -10.25 -5.46 -9.61
CA VAL A 32 -11.69 -5.46 -9.34
C VAL A 32 -12.38 -4.30 -10.05
N ALA A 33 -11.86 -3.07 -9.89
CA ALA A 33 -12.42 -1.88 -10.54
C ALA A 33 -12.40 -1.96 -12.07
N ILE A 34 -11.33 -2.49 -12.66
CA ILE A 34 -11.22 -2.73 -14.11
C ILE A 34 -12.24 -3.78 -14.57
N LEU A 35 -12.37 -4.90 -13.86
CA LEU A 35 -13.34 -5.95 -14.22
C LEU A 35 -14.78 -5.42 -14.16
N GLU A 36 -15.12 -4.59 -13.18
CA GLU A 36 -16.44 -3.94 -13.14
C GLU A 36 -16.63 -2.95 -14.28
N THR A 37 -15.61 -2.18 -14.60
CA THR A 37 -15.63 -1.27 -15.75
C THR A 37 -15.84 -2.03 -17.07
N LEU A 38 -15.16 -3.18 -17.24
CA LEU A 38 -15.34 -4.05 -18.40
C LEU A 38 -16.76 -4.62 -18.45
N TYR A 39 -17.33 -5.02 -17.30
CA TYR A 39 -18.73 -5.42 -17.23
C TYR A 39 -19.67 -4.30 -17.65
N VAL A 40 -19.47 -3.07 -17.15
CA VAL A 40 -20.29 -1.91 -17.51
C VAL A 40 -20.23 -1.62 -19.02
N ARG A 41 -19.04 -1.71 -19.63
CA ARG A 41 -18.85 -1.41 -21.05
C ARG A 41 -19.36 -2.51 -21.98
N THR A 42 -19.13 -3.77 -21.63
CA THR A 42 -19.41 -4.91 -22.53
C THR A 42 -20.72 -5.61 -22.23
N GLN A 43 -21.28 -5.42 -21.03
CA GLN A 43 -22.42 -6.18 -20.49
C GLN A 43 -22.19 -7.70 -20.42
N ASP A 44 -20.96 -8.18 -20.63
CA ASP A 44 -20.63 -9.61 -20.56
C ASP A 44 -20.67 -10.09 -19.09
N PRO A 45 -21.58 -11.05 -18.74
CA PRO A 45 -21.70 -11.59 -17.39
C PRO A 45 -20.42 -12.23 -16.85
N LYS A 46 -19.47 -12.61 -17.72
CA LYS A 46 -18.15 -13.11 -17.34
C LYS A 46 -17.40 -12.14 -16.45
N TYR A 47 -17.33 -10.86 -16.82
CA TYR A 47 -16.60 -9.85 -16.03
C TYR A 47 -17.27 -9.59 -14.70
N LYS A 48 -18.61 -9.64 -14.64
CA LYS A 48 -19.36 -9.56 -13.38
C LYS A 48 -19.01 -10.71 -12.43
N ARG A 49 -18.90 -11.94 -12.96
CA ARG A 49 -18.51 -13.11 -12.17
C ARG A 49 -17.08 -12.99 -11.64
N LEU A 50 -16.15 -12.52 -12.49
CA LEU A 50 -14.76 -12.29 -12.09
C LEU A 50 -14.64 -11.20 -11.03
N ALA A 51 -15.31 -10.05 -11.22
CA ALA A 51 -15.33 -8.96 -10.25
C ALA A 51 -15.85 -9.43 -8.89
N ARG A 52 -16.90 -10.24 -8.85
CA ARG A 52 -17.41 -10.82 -7.59
C ARG A 52 -16.45 -11.84 -6.96
N PHE A 53 -15.78 -12.66 -7.76
CA PHE A 53 -14.82 -13.64 -7.26
C PHE A 53 -13.60 -12.97 -6.62
N TRP A 54 -12.89 -12.13 -7.39
CA TRP A 54 -11.71 -11.40 -6.90
C TRP A 54 -12.10 -10.40 -5.82
N GLY A 55 -13.24 -9.75 -5.99
CA GLY A 55 -13.82 -8.84 -5.02
C GLY A 55 -14.10 -9.46 -3.66
N LYS A 56 -14.50 -10.74 -3.61
CA LYS A 56 -14.66 -11.46 -2.33
C LYS A 56 -13.32 -11.67 -1.63
N LEU A 57 -12.28 -12.06 -2.37
CA LEU A 57 -10.94 -12.25 -1.81
C LEU A 57 -10.34 -10.92 -1.34
N PHE A 58 -10.50 -9.88 -2.15
CA PHE A 58 -10.17 -8.50 -1.79
C PHE A 58 -10.85 -8.09 -0.49
N ALA A 59 -12.16 -8.27 -0.35
CA ALA A 59 -12.91 -7.86 0.85
C ALA A 59 -12.44 -8.58 2.12
N ILE A 60 -12.16 -9.89 2.04
CA ILE A 60 -11.63 -10.66 3.18
C ILE A 60 -10.28 -10.10 3.61
N ASN A 61 -9.37 -9.91 2.64
CA ASN A 61 -8.04 -9.39 2.88
C ASN A 61 -8.08 -7.95 3.43
N PHE A 62 -8.99 -7.13 2.89
CA PHE A 62 -9.21 -5.75 3.31
C PHE A 62 -9.57 -5.66 4.79
N VAL A 63 -10.55 -6.44 5.24
CA VAL A 63 -11.01 -6.43 6.64
C VAL A 63 -9.87 -6.78 7.59
N LEU A 64 -9.05 -7.78 7.25
CA LEU A 64 -7.86 -8.13 8.05
C LEU A 64 -6.82 -6.99 8.06
N GLY A 65 -6.64 -6.32 6.92
CA GLY A 65 -5.84 -5.11 6.80
C GLY A 65 -6.31 -4.00 7.75
N VAL A 66 -7.61 -3.71 7.81
CA VAL A 66 -8.18 -2.70 8.71
C VAL A 66 -7.93 -3.05 10.18
N VAL A 67 -8.24 -4.28 10.59
CA VAL A 67 -8.07 -4.71 12.00
C VAL A 67 -6.61 -4.56 12.45
N THR A 68 -5.67 -4.99 11.59
CA THR A 68 -4.24 -4.89 11.88
C THR A 68 -3.73 -3.45 11.81
N GLY A 69 -4.28 -2.63 10.91
CA GLY A 69 -3.93 -1.21 10.76
C GLY A 69 -4.33 -0.38 11.97
N VAL A 70 -5.56 -0.56 12.48
CA VAL A 70 -6.03 0.09 13.72
C VAL A 70 -5.12 -0.28 14.90
N THR A 71 -4.70 -1.55 14.98
CA THR A 71 -3.75 -1.99 16.02
C THR A 71 -2.41 -1.26 15.91
N MET A 72 -1.89 -1.09 14.69
CA MET A 72 -0.65 -0.37 14.42
C MET A 72 -0.76 1.12 14.77
N GLU A 73 -1.87 1.77 14.42
CA GLU A 73 -2.13 3.19 14.73
C GLU A 73 -2.04 3.45 16.24
N PHE A 74 -2.72 2.63 17.05
CA PHE A 74 -2.68 2.77 18.52
C PHE A 74 -1.31 2.44 19.11
N GLN A 75 -0.49 1.60 18.46
CA GLN A 75 0.86 1.28 18.95
C GLN A 75 1.81 2.47 18.94
N PHE A 76 1.64 3.45 18.05
CA PHE A 76 2.41 4.69 18.09
C PHE A 76 2.19 5.45 19.40
N GLY A 77 0.97 5.41 19.95
CA GLY A 77 0.65 6.09 21.21
C GLY A 77 1.05 5.29 22.46
N THR A 78 0.81 3.97 22.47
CA THR A 78 0.97 3.15 23.68
C THR A 78 2.42 2.83 24.00
N ASN A 79 3.18 2.34 23.01
CA ASN A 79 4.55 1.86 23.21
C ASN A 79 5.62 2.88 22.81
N TRP A 80 5.24 3.93 22.09
CA TRP A 80 6.14 4.93 21.54
C TRP A 80 5.72 6.36 21.94
N SER A 81 5.23 6.54 23.17
CA SER A 81 4.68 7.81 23.66
C SER A 81 5.62 9.01 23.54
N ARG A 82 6.92 8.85 23.86
CA ARG A 82 7.93 9.91 23.67
C ARG A 82 8.17 10.24 22.20
N TYR A 83 8.12 9.25 21.32
CA TYR A 83 8.18 9.48 19.88
C TYR A 83 6.93 10.23 19.41
N ALA A 84 5.74 9.86 19.88
CA ALA A 84 4.49 10.54 19.54
C ALA A 84 4.49 12.01 20.01
N GLU A 85 5.02 12.29 21.21
CA GLU A 85 5.20 13.66 21.71
C GLU A 85 6.21 14.45 20.85
N PHE A 86 7.34 13.83 20.51
CA PHE A 86 8.40 14.48 19.72
C PHE A 86 7.99 14.75 18.28
N MET A 87 7.25 13.82 17.65
CA MET A 87 6.90 13.85 16.23
C MET A 87 5.47 14.31 15.96
N GLY A 88 4.70 14.66 17.00
CA GLY A 88 3.26 14.87 16.92
C GLY A 88 2.82 15.85 15.84
N ASP A 89 3.56 16.93 15.62
CA ASP A 89 3.24 17.94 14.60
C ASP A 89 3.51 17.43 13.17
N ILE A 90 4.57 16.63 13.01
CA ILE A 90 4.97 16.04 11.73
C ILE A 90 4.09 14.87 11.33
N PHE A 91 3.74 14.00 12.28
CA PHE A 91 2.95 12.79 12.04
C PHE A 91 1.44 13.07 12.12
N GLY A 92 1.01 13.92 13.05
CA GLY A 92 -0.41 14.20 13.27
C GLY A 92 -1.08 14.79 12.04
N SER A 93 -0.40 15.68 11.31
CA SER A 93 -0.97 16.32 10.13
C SER A 93 -1.24 15.31 8.98
N PRO A 94 -0.25 14.54 8.47
CA PRO A 94 -0.50 13.50 7.47
C PRO A 94 -1.50 12.43 7.91
N LEU A 95 -1.47 11.97 9.17
CA LEU A 95 -2.42 10.97 9.67
C LEU A 95 -3.85 11.53 9.72
N ALA A 96 -4.04 12.79 10.11
CA ALA A 96 -5.35 13.43 10.07
C ALA A 96 -5.87 13.55 8.62
N PHE A 97 -5.01 13.93 7.67
CA PHE A 97 -5.37 13.95 6.25
C PHE A 97 -5.69 12.56 5.71
N GLU A 98 -4.94 11.53 6.11
CA GLU A 98 -5.22 10.14 5.77
C GLU A 98 -6.63 9.74 6.21
N ALA A 99 -6.96 10.00 7.47
CA ALA A 99 -8.28 9.69 8.00
C ALA A 99 -9.38 10.40 7.19
N LEU A 100 -9.25 11.73 7.00
CA LEU A 100 -10.27 12.57 6.37
C LEU A 100 -10.44 12.32 4.86
N THR A 101 -9.35 12.05 4.14
CA THR A 101 -9.37 11.99 2.67
C THR A 101 -9.34 10.57 2.12
N ALA A 102 -8.62 9.66 2.78
CA ALA A 102 -8.44 8.29 2.30
C ALA A 102 -9.37 7.31 3.02
N PHE A 103 -9.30 7.21 4.35
CA PHE A 103 -10.08 6.22 5.10
C PHE A 103 -11.58 6.44 4.98
N PHE A 104 -12.06 7.69 5.09
CA PHE A 104 -13.49 7.97 4.90
C PHE A 104 -13.96 7.62 3.49
N LEU A 105 -13.18 7.99 2.45
CA LEU A 105 -13.50 7.67 1.06
C LEU A 105 -13.56 6.15 0.87
N GLU A 106 -12.50 5.46 1.28
CA GLU A 106 -12.35 4.02 1.11
C GLU A 106 -13.42 3.24 1.87
N SER A 107 -13.60 3.49 3.17
CA SER A 107 -14.55 2.76 4.01
C SER A 107 -16.01 2.99 3.59
N THR A 108 -16.36 4.22 3.22
CA THR A 108 -17.72 4.57 2.77
C THR A 108 -18.02 3.88 1.44
N PHE A 109 -17.15 4.04 0.45
CA PHE A 109 -17.36 3.43 -0.86
C PHE A 109 -17.20 1.91 -0.84
N LEU A 110 -16.41 1.35 0.07
CA LEU A 110 -16.34 -0.09 0.27
C LEU A 110 -17.68 -0.63 0.79
N GLY A 111 -18.31 0.04 1.76
CA GLY A 111 -19.64 -0.33 2.23
C GLY A 111 -20.67 -0.28 1.10
N ILE A 112 -20.68 0.80 0.32
CA ILE A 112 -21.52 0.94 -0.87
C ILE A 112 -21.26 -0.22 -1.85
N TRP A 113 -19.99 -0.54 -2.10
CA TRP A 113 -19.59 -1.54 -3.07
C TRP A 113 -19.96 -2.97 -2.65
N LEU A 114 -19.70 -3.34 -1.39
CA LEU A 114 -20.01 -4.66 -0.83
C LEU A 114 -21.51 -4.95 -0.85
N PHE A 115 -22.34 -3.97 -0.48
CA PHE A 115 -23.78 -4.15 -0.33
C PHE A 115 -24.60 -3.69 -1.54
N GLY A 116 -23.95 -3.04 -2.52
CA GLY A 116 -24.59 -2.40 -3.67
C GLY A 116 -25.03 -3.34 -4.79
N TRP A 117 -24.58 -4.60 -4.83
CA TRP A 117 -24.71 -5.48 -6.01
C TRP A 117 -26.15 -5.73 -6.51
N LYS A 118 -27.14 -5.64 -5.62
CA LYS A 118 -28.57 -5.79 -5.96
C LYS A 118 -29.35 -4.47 -5.93
N LYS A 119 -28.73 -3.39 -5.43
CA LYS A 119 -29.40 -2.11 -5.13
C LYS A 119 -28.94 -0.96 -6.02
N LEU A 120 -27.75 -1.07 -6.60
CA LEU A 120 -27.09 -0.03 -7.39
C LEU A 120 -26.99 -0.40 -8.86
N SER A 121 -26.92 0.62 -9.71
CA SER A 121 -26.64 0.42 -11.13
C SER A 121 -25.21 -0.13 -11.33
N PRO A 122 -24.94 -0.87 -12.42
CA PRO A 122 -23.59 -1.33 -12.74
C PRO A 122 -22.56 -0.19 -12.79
N LYS A 123 -22.96 1.00 -13.26
CA LYS A 123 -22.09 2.19 -13.31
C LYS A 123 -21.73 2.68 -11.91
N MET A 124 -22.69 2.73 -11.00
CA MET A 124 -22.45 3.13 -9.61
C MET A 124 -21.58 2.10 -8.88
N GLN A 125 -21.74 0.81 -9.18
CA GLN A 125 -20.84 -0.21 -8.62
C GLN A 125 -19.39 -0.02 -9.08
N ALA A 126 -19.16 0.16 -10.38
CA ALA A 126 -17.83 0.41 -10.90
C ALA A 126 -17.24 1.71 -10.35
N PHE A 127 -18.04 2.77 -10.20
CA PHE A 127 -17.61 4.02 -9.57
C PHE A 127 -17.18 3.80 -8.12
N ALA A 128 -17.98 3.07 -7.33
CA ALA A 128 -17.63 2.75 -5.96
C ALA A 128 -16.31 1.95 -5.88
N ALA A 129 -16.11 0.96 -6.76
CA ALA A 129 -14.85 0.20 -6.83
C ALA A 129 -13.63 1.10 -7.13
N TRP A 130 -13.78 2.10 -8.02
CA TRP A 130 -12.73 3.08 -8.30
C TRP A 130 -12.47 4.04 -7.14
N MET A 131 -13.50 4.42 -6.39
CA MET A 131 -13.32 5.27 -5.20
C MET A 131 -12.61 4.51 -4.07
N VAL A 132 -12.90 3.22 -3.91
CA VAL A 132 -12.13 2.34 -3.02
C VAL A 132 -10.68 2.28 -3.50
N ALA A 133 -10.45 2.03 -4.79
CA ALA A 133 -9.09 2.00 -5.34
C ALA A 133 -8.31 3.31 -5.10
N LEU A 134 -8.96 4.45 -5.33
CA LEU A 134 -8.37 5.77 -5.08
C LEU A 134 -8.06 5.98 -3.60
N GLY A 135 -8.99 5.65 -2.71
CA GLY A 135 -8.81 5.74 -1.27
C GLY A 135 -7.64 4.89 -0.78
N THR A 136 -7.55 3.62 -1.22
CA THR A 136 -6.42 2.74 -0.89
C THR A 136 -5.07 3.36 -1.30
N HIS A 137 -4.98 3.91 -2.51
CA HIS A 137 -3.74 4.50 -3.01
C HIS A 137 -3.40 5.83 -2.33
N LEU A 138 -4.42 6.60 -1.91
CA LEU A 138 -4.24 7.85 -1.18
C LEU A 138 -3.79 7.60 0.26
N SER A 139 -4.31 6.57 0.93
CA SER A 139 -3.81 6.14 2.25
C SER A 139 -2.32 5.79 2.17
N ALA A 140 -1.92 5.03 1.14
CA ALA A 140 -0.52 4.73 0.91
C ALA A 140 0.36 5.99 0.71
N VAL A 141 -0.16 7.06 0.12
CA VAL A 141 0.59 8.34 0.02
C VAL A 141 0.89 8.88 1.41
N TRP A 142 -0.12 9.04 2.25
CA TRP A 142 0.03 9.69 3.55
C TRP A 142 0.96 8.93 4.48
N ILE A 143 0.79 7.62 4.60
CA ILE A 143 1.62 6.80 5.48
C ILE A 143 3.08 6.71 4.97
N ILE A 144 3.28 6.72 3.64
CA ILE A 144 4.64 6.70 3.06
C ILE A 144 5.29 8.07 3.11
N VAL A 145 4.54 9.18 3.06
CA VAL A 145 5.06 10.54 3.33
C VAL A 145 5.57 10.61 4.77
N ALA A 146 4.80 10.10 5.73
CA ALA A 146 5.23 10.03 7.13
C ALA A 146 6.50 9.17 7.30
N ASN A 147 6.56 7.98 6.69
CA ASN A 147 7.77 7.15 6.71
C ASN A 147 8.95 7.82 5.98
N GLY A 148 8.70 8.46 4.83
CA GLY A 148 9.72 9.17 4.06
C GLY A 148 10.32 10.33 4.85
N PHE A 149 9.54 11.02 5.67
CA PHE A 149 10.06 11.97 6.65
C PHE A 149 10.99 11.31 7.67
N MET A 150 10.61 10.15 8.25
CA MET A 150 11.46 9.44 9.22
C MET A 150 12.82 9.07 8.62
N GLN A 151 12.87 8.87 7.30
CA GLN A 151 14.08 8.47 6.58
C GLN A 151 14.89 9.69 6.10
N ASN A 152 14.24 10.75 5.64
CA ASN A 152 14.85 11.98 5.14
C ASN A 152 14.06 13.19 5.67
N PRO A 153 14.35 13.68 6.89
CA PRO A 153 13.60 14.77 7.52
C PRO A 153 13.78 16.10 6.76
N VAL A 154 12.68 16.76 6.42
CA VAL A 154 12.63 18.06 5.71
C VAL A 154 11.48 18.91 6.23
N GLY A 155 11.52 20.23 6.05
CA GLY A 155 10.39 21.11 6.37
C GLY A 155 10.05 21.22 7.87
N TYR A 156 11.01 20.99 8.76
CA TYR A 156 10.82 21.03 10.21
C TYR A 156 11.89 21.86 10.93
N VAL A 157 11.58 22.27 12.16
CA VAL A 157 12.53 22.86 13.12
C VAL A 157 12.42 22.16 14.47
N LEU A 158 13.49 22.19 15.26
CA LEU A 158 13.46 21.72 16.64
C LEU A 158 13.14 22.89 17.58
N ARG A 159 12.03 22.80 18.30
CA ARG A 159 11.60 23.77 19.31
C ARG A 159 10.98 23.02 20.48
N ASN A 160 11.20 23.48 21.71
CA ASN A 160 10.60 22.89 22.91
C ASN A 160 10.76 21.36 23.00
N ASN A 161 11.94 20.84 22.65
CA ASN A 161 12.23 19.39 22.61
C ASN A 161 11.28 18.55 21.72
N ARG A 162 10.72 19.15 20.66
CA ARG A 162 9.92 18.45 19.64
C ARG A 162 10.27 18.93 18.23
N ALA A 163 9.92 18.11 17.24
CA ALA A 163 9.94 18.50 15.84
C ALA A 163 8.63 19.24 15.50
N GLU A 164 8.74 20.50 15.10
CA GLU A 164 7.62 21.32 14.64
C GLU A 164 7.68 21.49 13.11
N MET A 165 6.54 21.30 12.45
CA MET A 165 6.42 21.46 11.01
C MET A 165 6.41 22.95 10.66
N VAL A 166 7.30 23.37 9.76
CA VAL A 166 7.35 24.75 9.25
C VAL A 166 7.05 24.86 7.77
N ASP A 167 7.16 23.75 7.03
CA ASP A 167 6.84 23.67 5.62
C ASP A 167 6.18 22.32 5.29
N PHE A 168 4.85 22.29 5.30
CA PHE A 168 4.06 21.12 4.94
C PHE A 168 4.32 20.68 3.50
N LEU A 169 4.51 21.63 2.57
CA LEU A 169 4.71 21.29 1.18
C LEU A 169 6.05 20.58 0.99
N ALA A 170 7.11 21.03 1.67
CA ALA A 170 8.41 20.34 1.66
C ALA A 170 8.31 18.90 2.18
N VAL A 171 7.51 18.66 3.23
CA VAL A 171 7.25 17.29 3.74
C VAL A 171 6.50 16.45 2.71
N LEU A 172 5.43 17.00 2.14
CA LEU A 172 4.58 16.31 1.16
C LEU A 172 5.34 16.01 -0.15
N THR A 173 6.15 16.95 -0.64
CA THR A 173 6.93 16.79 -1.88
C THR A 173 8.33 16.23 -1.64
N ASN A 174 8.58 15.63 -0.47
CA ASN A 174 9.86 15.00 -0.16
C ASN A 174 10.18 13.93 -1.21
N PRO A 175 11.24 14.08 -2.02
CA PRO A 175 11.54 13.15 -3.10
C PRO A 175 11.75 11.74 -2.57
N TYR A 176 12.32 11.59 -1.37
CA TYR A 176 12.52 10.29 -0.73
C TYR A 176 11.19 9.56 -0.50
N ALA A 177 10.15 10.27 -0.05
CA ALA A 177 8.82 9.69 0.13
C ALA A 177 8.20 9.24 -1.20
N TRP A 178 8.30 10.04 -2.26
CA TRP A 178 7.72 9.69 -3.56
C TRP A 178 8.42 8.51 -4.24
N HIS A 179 9.74 8.43 -4.09
CA HIS A 179 10.53 7.28 -4.54
C HIS A 179 10.12 5.99 -3.80
N MET A 180 9.93 6.07 -2.47
CA MET A 180 9.37 4.96 -1.69
C MET A 180 7.95 4.60 -2.14
N TYR A 181 7.07 5.60 -2.33
CA TYR A 181 5.68 5.39 -2.73
C TYR A 181 5.58 4.63 -4.04
N VAL A 182 6.28 5.11 -5.08
CA VAL A 182 6.28 4.46 -6.40
C VAL A 182 6.75 3.02 -6.29
N HIS A 183 7.85 2.77 -5.57
CA HIS A 183 8.37 1.42 -5.40
C HIS A 183 7.39 0.50 -4.64
N THR A 184 6.78 0.99 -3.56
CA THR A 184 5.84 0.21 -2.75
C THR A 184 4.54 -0.10 -3.50
N ILE A 185 4.01 0.83 -4.30
CA ILE A 185 2.82 0.58 -5.14
C ILE A 185 3.13 -0.46 -6.22
N LEU A 186 4.27 -0.33 -6.91
CA LEU A 186 4.69 -1.30 -7.94
C LEU A 186 4.94 -2.69 -7.33
N ALA A 187 5.52 -2.76 -6.13
CA ALA A 187 5.69 -4.01 -5.40
C ALA A 187 4.34 -4.62 -4.99
N SER A 188 3.38 -3.79 -4.59
CA SER A 188 2.03 -4.22 -4.27
C SER A 188 1.29 -4.78 -5.50
N TYR A 189 1.46 -4.15 -6.66
CA TYR A 189 0.95 -4.66 -7.94
C TYR A 189 1.59 -5.99 -8.30
N CYS A 190 2.89 -6.15 -8.05
CA CYS A 190 3.58 -7.43 -8.22
C CYS A 190 2.95 -8.53 -7.34
N VAL A 191 2.74 -8.25 -6.05
CA VAL A 191 2.08 -9.19 -5.12
C VAL A 191 0.67 -9.56 -5.59
N GLY A 192 -0.17 -8.57 -5.93
CA GLY A 192 -1.51 -8.82 -6.45
C GLY A 192 -1.52 -9.62 -7.75
N ALA A 193 -0.59 -9.33 -8.65
CA ALA A 193 -0.46 -10.04 -9.92
C ALA A 193 -0.10 -11.51 -9.74
N PHE A 194 0.92 -11.81 -8.92
CA PHE A 194 1.32 -13.19 -8.65
C PHE A 194 0.28 -13.96 -7.84
N PHE A 195 -0.47 -13.29 -6.97
CA PHE A 195 -1.63 -13.90 -6.31
C PHE A 195 -2.70 -14.32 -7.31
N VAL A 196 -3.06 -13.42 -8.24
CA VAL A 196 -4.05 -13.68 -9.30
C VAL A 196 -3.57 -14.80 -10.23
N LEU A 197 -2.29 -14.77 -10.63
CA LEU A 197 -1.67 -15.81 -11.44
C LEU A 197 -1.69 -17.16 -10.73
N GLY A 198 -1.29 -17.22 -9.47
CA GLY A 198 -1.24 -18.46 -8.68
C GLY A 198 -2.61 -19.11 -8.52
N VAL A 199 -3.62 -18.34 -8.10
CA VAL A 199 -5.00 -18.83 -7.96
C VAL A 199 -5.59 -19.25 -9.31
N SER A 200 -5.33 -18.46 -10.37
CA SER A 200 -5.81 -18.80 -11.72
C SER A 200 -5.14 -20.08 -12.25
N ALA A 201 -3.81 -20.21 -12.09
CA ALA A 201 -3.04 -21.38 -12.49
C ALA A 201 -3.53 -22.64 -11.77
N TYR A 202 -3.79 -22.55 -10.47
CA TYR A 202 -4.33 -23.65 -9.67
C TYR A 202 -5.64 -24.20 -10.25
N HIS A 203 -6.60 -23.33 -10.57
CA HIS A 203 -7.86 -23.76 -11.17
C HIS A 203 -7.69 -24.28 -12.61
N LEU A 204 -6.82 -23.65 -13.41
CA LEU A 204 -6.54 -24.09 -14.78
C LEU A 204 -5.91 -25.48 -14.83
N LEU A 205 -4.94 -25.77 -13.96
CA LEU A 205 -4.30 -27.09 -13.84
C LEU A 205 -5.32 -28.18 -13.47
N ARG A 206 -6.32 -27.83 -12.65
CA ARG A 206 -7.43 -28.73 -12.27
C ARG A 206 -8.58 -28.74 -13.27
N ARG A 207 -8.45 -28.09 -14.42
CA ARG A 207 -9.46 -27.97 -15.48
C ARG A 207 -10.79 -27.35 -15.00
N GLN A 208 -10.74 -26.44 -14.03
CA GLN A 208 -11.91 -25.76 -13.47
C GLN A 208 -12.05 -24.34 -14.04
N HIS A 209 -13.30 -23.92 -14.29
CA HIS A 209 -13.64 -22.54 -14.67
C HIS A 209 -12.75 -21.94 -15.78
N LEU A 210 -12.42 -22.75 -16.80
CA LEU A 210 -11.34 -22.48 -17.76
C LEU A 210 -11.42 -21.09 -18.41
N ASP A 211 -12.59 -20.66 -18.87
CA ASP A 211 -12.76 -19.36 -19.53
C ASP A 211 -12.52 -18.18 -18.57
N LEU A 212 -13.06 -18.26 -17.35
CA LEU A 212 -12.88 -17.25 -16.30
C LEU A 212 -11.42 -17.15 -15.86
N MET A 213 -10.79 -18.30 -15.62
CA MET A 213 -9.43 -18.36 -15.10
C MET A 213 -8.39 -18.02 -16.16
N ARG A 214 -8.63 -18.31 -17.44
CA ARG A 214 -7.78 -17.81 -18.55
C ARG A 214 -7.82 -16.29 -18.65
N THR A 215 -9.00 -15.69 -18.50
CA THR A 215 -9.15 -14.23 -18.50
C THR A 215 -8.38 -13.60 -17.33
N SER A 216 -8.54 -14.16 -16.13
CA SER A 216 -7.83 -13.70 -14.93
C SER A 216 -6.32 -13.89 -15.04
N PHE A 217 -5.87 -15.03 -15.57
CA PHE A 217 -4.45 -15.31 -15.77
C PHE A 217 -3.79 -14.31 -16.73
N LYS A 218 -4.46 -13.95 -17.85
CA LYS A 218 -3.96 -12.93 -18.77
C LYS A 218 -3.86 -11.56 -18.12
N ALA A 219 -4.87 -11.16 -17.33
CA ALA A 219 -4.83 -9.89 -16.59
C ALA A 219 -3.70 -9.88 -15.55
N GLY A 220 -3.54 -10.99 -14.81
CA GLY A 220 -2.45 -11.18 -13.87
C GLY A 220 -1.07 -11.13 -14.54
N LEU A 221 -0.91 -11.70 -15.74
CA LEU A 221 0.35 -11.68 -16.48
C LEU A 221 0.72 -10.25 -16.91
N ALA A 222 -0.25 -9.48 -17.41
CA ALA A 222 -0.04 -8.09 -17.78
C ALA A 222 0.38 -7.24 -16.56
N LEU A 223 -0.30 -7.42 -15.42
CA LEU A 223 0.04 -6.71 -14.18
C LEU A 223 1.39 -7.18 -13.61
N ALA A 224 1.72 -8.46 -13.73
CA ALA A 224 3.01 -9.00 -13.29
C ALA A 224 4.16 -8.39 -14.10
N LEU A 225 3.99 -8.26 -15.42
CA LEU A 225 5.00 -7.62 -16.28
C LEU A 225 5.27 -6.17 -15.85
N VAL A 226 4.21 -5.38 -15.66
CA VAL A 226 4.32 -3.99 -15.20
C VAL A 226 4.92 -3.92 -13.80
N GLY A 227 4.43 -4.73 -12.87
CA GLY A 227 4.89 -4.75 -11.48
C GLY A 227 6.36 -5.16 -11.35
N THR A 228 6.78 -6.25 -11.99
CA THR A 228 8.15 -6.76 -11.91
C THR A 228 9.17 -5.82 -12.53
N ILE A 229 8.93 -5.35 -13.76
CA ILE A 229 9.81 -4.38 -14.41
C ILE A 229 9.84 -3.07 -13.61
N GLY A 230 8.66 -2.60 -13.19
CA GLY A 230 8.54 -1.38 -12.40
C GLY A 230 9.30 -1.45 -11.08
N VAL A 231 9.21 -2.56 -10.35
CA VAL A 231 9.96 -2.79 -9.10
C VAL A 231 11.46 -2.82 -9.34
N ALA A 232 11.93 -3.49 -10.39
CA ALA A 232 13.36 -3.53 -10.71
C ALA A 232 13.91 -2.13 -11.01
N VAL A 233 13.22 -1.37 -11.87
CA VAL A 233 13.62 -0.01 -12.25
C VAL A 233 13.56 0.95 -11.07
N SER A 234 12.44 0.98 -10.35
CA SER A 234 12.30 1.85 -9.17
C SER A 234 13.26 1.45 -8.04
N GLY A 235 13.56 0.15 -7.90
CA GLY A 235 14.52 -0.37 -6.94
C GLY A 235 15.94 0.13 -7.21
N HIS A 236 16.35 0.19 -8.48
CA HIS A 236 17.63 0.78 -8.87
C HIS A 236 17.75 2.25 -8.43
N PHE A 237 16.74 3.07 -8.74
CA PHE A 237 16.73 4.47 -8.32
C PHE A 237 16.66 4.64 -6.80
N ASN A 238 15.92 3.77 -6.10
CA ASN A 238 15.90 3.75 -4.64
C ASN A 238 17.27 3.41 -4.06
N GLY A 239 18.01 2.46 -4.64
CA GLY A 239 19.37 2.13 -4.22
C GLY A 239 20.30 3.33 -4.29
N GLN A 240 20.28 4.07 -5.40
CA GLN A 240 21.04 5.31 -5.57
C GLN A 240 20.65 6.38 -4.55
N LEU A 241 19.34 6.53 -4.30
CA LEU A 241 18.85 7.51 -3.33
C LEU A 241 19.24 7.17 -1.90
N VAL A 242 19.19 5.88 -1.53
CA VAL A 242 19.67 5.38 -0.23
C VAL A 242 21.17 5.61 -0.10
N ALA A 243 21.97 5.35 -1.13
CA ALA A 243 23.40 5.66 -1.12
C ALA A 243 23.65 7.15 -0.84
N ALA A 244 22.90 8.05 -1.49
CA ALA A 244 23.09 9.48 -1.35
C ALA A 244 22.56 10.08 -0.03
N LYS A 245 21.47 9.54 0.53
CA LYS A 245 20.78 10.11 1.71
C LYS A 245 21.01 9.32 3.00
N GLN A 246 21.30 8.03 2.89
CA GLN A 246 21.51 7.11 4.00
C GLN A 246 22.67 6.15 3.72
N PRO A 247 23.91 6.64 3.59
CA PRO A 247 25.06 5.84 3.19
C PRO A 247 25.34 4.68 4.16
N THR A 248 25.02 4.83 5.45
CA THR A 248 25.13 3.75 6.44
C THR A 248 24.21 2.56 6.12
N LYS A 249 22.98 2.83 5.65
CA LYS A 249 22.03 1.80 5.22
C LYS A 249 22.50 1.14 3.93
N PHE A 250 22.98 1.92 2.96
CA PHE A 250 23.52 1.39 1.71
C PHE A 250 24.74 0.49 1.95
N ALA A 251 25.70 0.95 2.75
CA ALA A 251 26.89 0.19 3.09
C ALA A 251 26.56 -1.13 3.80
N ALA A 252 25.57 -1.13 4.70
CA ALA A 252 25.10 -2.34 5.34
C ALA A 252 24.38 -3.31 4.37
N MET A 253 23.64 -2.79 3.39
CA MET A 253 22.98 -3.60 2.35
C MET A 253 23.98 -4.28 1.40
N GLU A 254 25.05 -3.57 1.03
CA GLU A 254 26.08 -4.02 0.09
C GLU A 254 27.30 -4.67 0.77
N ALA A 255 27.27 -4.80 2.10
CA ALA A 255 28.39 -5.30 2.92
C ALA A 255 29.71 -4.54 2.68
N LEU A 256 29.64 -3.22 2.52
CA LEU A 256 30.78 -2.33 2.35
C LEU A 256 31.32 -1.87 3.72
N TRP A 257 32.41 -2.49 4.17
CA TRP A 257 33.04 -2.19 5.46
C TRP A 257 34.01 -1.00 5.40
N GLU A 258 34.62 -0.77 4.25
CA GLU A 258 35.62 0.27 4.01
C GLU A 258 35.19 1.13 2.83
N THR A 259 35.47 2.44 2.90
CA THR A 259 35.13 3.38 1.83
C THR A 259 35.96 3.09 0.58
N GLN A 260 35.32 2.98 -0.59
CA GLN A 260 36.01 2.76 -1.86
C GLN A 260 35.93 3.98 -2.78
N SER A 261 36.93 4.18 -3.62
CA SER A 261 36.89 5.22 -4.65
C SER A 261 35.97 4.78 -5.79
N GLY A 262 34.79 5.40 -5.91
CA GLY A 262 33.82 5.13 -6.98
C GLY A 262 32.38 4.88 -6.51
N GLY A 263 32.14 4.90 -5.20
CA GLY A 263 30.82 4.77 -4.58
C GLY A 263 30.84 5.17 -3.11
#